data_AF-A0A965ZGB9-F1
#
_entry.id   AF-A0A965ZGB9-F1
#
_cell.length_a   1.000
_cell.length_b   1.000
_cell.length_c   1.000
_cell.angle_alpha   90.00
_cell.angle_beta   90.00
_cell.angle_gamma   90.00
#
_symmetry.space_group_name_H-M   'P 1'
#
loop_
_entity.id
_entity.type
_entity.pdbx_description
1 polymer ?
#
loop_
_entity_poly.entity_id
_entity_poly.type
_entity_poly.pdbx_seq_one_letter_code
_entity_poly.pdbx_strand_id
1 'polypeptide(L)' 'MAIAANFKISKFFTIVGIGLILTGDIIDGEITAGNFIQINFNNITFDLIIDSVEHVDYTAPKSLR' A
#
# COMPACT_ATOMS: atom_id res chain seq x y z
N MET A 1 -4.14 -20.93 -0.80
CA MET A 1 -4.61 -19.56 -0.54
C MET A 1 -4.25 -18.76 -1.78
N ALA A 2 -5.24 -18.29 -2.55
CA ALA A 2 -4.96 -17.51 -3.75
C ALA A 2 -4.44 -16.13 -3.31
N ILE A 3 -3.24 -15.76 -3.74
CA ILE A 3 -2.73 -14.40 -3.56
C ILE A 3 -3.48 -13.54 -4.58
N ALA A 4 -4.28 -12.59 -4.10
CA ALA A 4 -5.13 -11.76 -4.95
C ALA A 4 -4.36 -10.60 -5.62
N ALA A 5 -3.29 -10.12 -4.98
CA ALA A 5 -2.43 -9.06 -5.49
C ALA A 5 -1.04 -9.08 -4.85
N ASN A 6 -0.05 -8.55 -5.56
CA ASN A 6 1.31 -8.32 -5.07
C ASN A 6 1.60 -6.81 -5.05
N PHE A 7 2.00 -6.30 -3.88
CA PHE A 7 2.30 -4.90 -3.67
C PHE A 7 3.74 -4.70 -3.21
N LYS A 8 4.47 -3.81 -3.88
CA LYS A 8 5.82 -3.42 -3.47
C LYS A 8 5.77 -2.15 -2.64
N ILE A 9 5.94 -2.30 -1.33
CA ILE A 9 6.02 -1.16 -0.42
C ILE A 9 7.31 -0.37 -0.71
N SER A 10 7.16 0.92 -1.02
CA SER A 10 8.25 1.88 -1.19
C SER A 10 8.51 2.67 0.08
N LYS A 11 7.45 3.12 0.77
CA LYS A 11 7.54 3.81 2.06
C LYS A 11 6.33 3.48 2.92
N PHE A 12 6.50 3.57 4.23
CA PHE A 12 5.43 3.50 5.20
C PHE A 12 5.58 4.59 6.26
N PHE A 13 4.46 5.06 6.80
CA PHE A 13 4.42 6.05 7.87
C PHE A 13 3.06 6.01 8.57
N THR A 14 2.99 6.55 9.78
CA THR A 14 1.75 6.62 10.55
C THR A 14 1.22 8.04 10.56
N ILE A 15 -0.07 8.23 10.29
CA ILE A 15 -0.77 9.49 10.50
C ILE A 15 -1.64 9.37 11.75
N VAL A 16 -1.47 10.30 12.69
CA VAL A 16 -2.28 10.35 13.92
C VAL A 16 -3.77 10.52 13.57
N GLY A 17 -4.61 9.62 14.07
CA GLY A 17 -6.05 9.61 13.81
C GLY A 17 -6.48 8.87 12.53
N ILE A 18 -5.54 8.40 11.71
CA ILE A 18 -5.84 7.56 10.53
C ILE A 18 -5.27 6.16 10.72
N GLY A 19 -3.96 6.06 11.01
CA GLY A 19 -3.28 4.77 11.16
C GLY A 19 -2.04 4.65 10.28
N LEU A 20 -1.67 3.41 9.95
CA LEU A 20 -0.51 3.07 9.13
C LEU A 20 -0.84 3.25 7.64
N ILE A 21 -0.03 4.05 6.95
CA ILE A 21 -0.10 4.25 5.50
C ILE A 21 1.07 3.51 4.85
N LEU A 22 0.75 2.74 3.81
CA LEU A 22 1.71 2.04 2.96
C LEU A 22 1.63 2.63 1.56
N THR A 23 2.76 3.07 1.03
CA THR A 23 2.87 3.64 -0.32
C THR A 23 3.80 2.78 -1.16
N GLY A 24 3.53 2.67 -2.46
CA GLY A 24 4.24 1.75 -3.31
C GLY A 24 3.53 1.46 -4.62
N ASP A 25 3.98 0.40 -5.28
CA ASP A 25 3.51 0.01 -6.61
C ASP A 25 2.79 -1.34 -6.54
N ILE A 26 1.68 -1.44 -7.26
CA ILE A 26 1.03 -2.73 -7.51
C ILE A 26 1.85 -3.44 -8.59
N ILE A 27 2.46 -4.58 -8.24
CA ILE A 27 3.21 -5.41 -9.19
C ILE A 27 2.23 -6.24 -10.02
N ASP A 28 1.23 -6.82 -9.37
CA ASP A 28 0.26 -7.71 -9.98
C ASP A 28 -1.06 -7.72 -9.18
N GLY A 29 -2.17 -8.00 -9.85
CA GLY A 29 -3.52 -8.05 -9.28
C GLY A 29 -4.12 -6.69 -8.94
N GLU A 30 -5.17 -6.71 -8.12
CA GLU A 30 -5.92 -5.52 -7.69
C GLU A 30 -5.99 -5.46 -6.16
N ILE A 31 -5.75 -4.26 -5.61
CA ILE A 31 -5.83 -4.01 -4.17
C ILE A 31 -7.12 -3.24 -3.90
N THR A 32 -7.96 -3.79 -3.04
CA THR A 32 -9.27 -3.21 -2.68
C THR A 32 -9.39 -3.11 -1.17
N ALA A 33 -10.09 -2.08 -0.70
CA ALA A 33 -10.45 -1.94 0.71
C ALA A 33 -11.32 -3.12 1.18
N GLY A 34 -11.20 -3.47 2.47
CA GLY A 34 -11.86 -4.62 3.11
C GLY A 34 -11.11 -5.94 2.97
N ASN A 35 -10.14 -6.04 2.06
CA ASN A 35 -9.25 -7.20 1.97
C ASN A 35 -8.13 -7.13 3.01
N PHE A 36 -7.46 -8.26 3.23
CA PHE A 36 -6.28 -8.34 4.08
C PHE A 36 -5.00 -8.18 3.26
N ILE A 37 -4.02 -7.48 3.83
CA ILE A 37 -2.64 -7.45 3.34
C ILE A 37 -1.74 -8.15 4.34
N GLN A 38 -0.92 -9.07 3.84
CA GLN A 38 0.13 -9.72 4.59
C GLN A 38 1.46 -9.04 4.30
N ILE A 39 2.14 -8.56 5.34
CA ILE A 39 3.43 -7.87 5.23
C ILE A 39 4.48 -8.71 5.95
N ASN A 40 5.56 -9.04 5.24
CA ASN A 40 6.71 -9.70 5.84
C ASN A 40 7.85 -8.68 6.00
N PHE A 41 8.20 -8.39 7.25
CA PHE A 41 9.27 -7.46 7.58
C PHE A 41 10.14 -8.06 8.70
N ASN A 42 11.45 -8.17 8.46
CA ASN A 42 12.41 -8.75 9.41
C ASN A 42 11.99 -10.12 9.97
N ASN A 43 11.49 -11.01 9.10
CA ASN A 43 10.95 -12.34 9.45
C ASN A 43 9.71 -12.32 10.36
N ILE A 44 9.08 -11.16 10.54
CA ILE A 44 7.80 -11.03 11.23
C ILE A 44 6.73 -10.81 10.18
N THR A 45 5.65 -11.58 10.29
CA THR A 45 4.47 -11.47 9.45
C THR A 45 3.41 -10.66 10.19
N PHE A 46 2.86 -9.65 9.52
CA PHE A 46 1.71 -8.87 9.97
C PHE A 46 0.56 -9.06 9.00
N ASP A 47 -0.62 -9.37 9.52
CA ASP A 47 -1.86 -9.37 8.76
C ASP A 47 -2.66 -8.12 9.13
N LEU A 48 -2.92 -7.25 8.16
CA LEU A 48 -3.64 -5.99 8.35
C LEU A 48 -4.86 -5.95 7.44
N ILE A 49 -5.95 -5.33 7.92
CA ILE A 49 -7.10 -5.01 7.07
C ILE A 49 -6.78 -3.72 6.31
N ILE A 50 -7.10 -3.71 5.01
CA ILE A 50 -6.99 -2.53 4.18
C ILE A 50 -8.24 -1.68 4.38
N ASP A 51 -8.14 -0.59 5.13
CA ASP A 51 -9.29 0.30 5.36
C ASP A 51 -9.63 1.15 4.13
N SER A 52 -8.61 1.60 3.39
CA SER A 52 -8.77 2.42 2.17
C SER A 52 -7.60 2.24 1.20
N VAL A 53 -7.85 2.52 -0.08
CA VAL A 53 -6.85 2.51 -1.15
C VAL A 53 -6.99 3.81 -1.93
N GLU A 54 -5.89 4.52 -2.14
CA GLU A 54 -5.84 5.76 -2.91
C GLU A 54 -4.78 5.66 -4.01
N HIS A 55 -5.16 5.97 -5.24
CA HIS A 55 -4.23 6.04 -6.37
C HIS A 55 -3.69 7.46 -6.51
N VAL A 56 -2.37 7.60 -6.40
CA VAL A 56 -1.70 8.90 -6.47
C VAL A 56 -0.89 9.00 -7.77
N ASP A 57 -1.34 9.81 -8.71
CA ASP A 57 -0.57 10.17 -9.90
C ASP A 57 0.25 11.43 -9.60
N TYR A 58 1.54 11.24 -9.27
CA TYR A 58 2.49 12.35 -9.13
C TYR A 58 2.82 12.89 -10.52
N THR A 59 1.90 13.62 -11.14
CA THR A 59 2.28 14.50 -12.25
C THR A 59 3.21 15.56 -11.67
N ALA A 60 4.49 15.51 -12.03
CA ALA A 60 5.43 16.58 -11.71
C ALA A 60 4.79 17.93 -12.12
N PRO A 61 4.78 18.94 -11.24
CA PRO A 61 4.13 20.21 -11.56
C PRO A 61 4.68 20.73 -12.89
N LYS A 62 3.79 21.22 -13.76
CA LYS A 62 4.13 21.73 -15.11
C LYS A 62 5.30 22.73 -15.13
N SER A 63 5.64 23.34 -14.00
CA SER A 63 6.76 24.26 -13.82
C SER A 63 8.16 23.61 -13.86
N LEU A 64 8.26 22.27 -13.95
CA LEU A 64 9.53 21.52 -14.00
C LEU A 64 9.79 20.84 -15.35
N ARG A 65 9.03 21.18 -16.40
CA ARG A 65 9.24 20.71 -17.79
C ARG A 65 9.73 21.85 -18.68
#